data_AF-A0A945EXC1-F1
#
_entry.id   AF-A0A945EXC1-F1
#
_cell.length_a   1.000
_cell.length_b   1.000
_cell.length_c   1.000
_cell.angle_alpha   90.00
_cell.angle_beta   90.00
_cell.angle_gamma   90.00
#
_symmetry.space_group_name_H-M   'P 1'
#
loop_
_entity.id
_entity.type
_entity.pdbx_description
1 polymer ?
#
loop_
_entity_poly.entity_id
_entity_poly.type
_entity_poly.pdbx_seq_one_letter_code
_entity_poly.pdbx_strand_id
1 'polypeptide(L)' 'MENILDKATQWLTTTFDAATQKEVNELIADNSNDLLDRFYKDMEFGTGGMRGLMGAGTNRINKYT' A
#
# COMPACT_ATOMS: atom_id res chain seq x y z
N MET A 1 -6.20 -16.75 -1.97
CA MET A 1 -5.31 -16.07 -1.01
C MET A 1 -4.41 -15.20 -1.86
N GLU A 2 -4.78 -13.93 -2.05
CA GLU A 2 -3.93 -13.01 -2.80
C GLU A 2 -2.60 -12.86 -2.05
N ASN A 3 -1.50 -12.92 -2.79
CA ASN A 3 -0.17 -12.79 -2.20
C ASN A 3 0.10 -11.30 -1.98
N ILE A 4 0.33 -10.90 -0.73
CA ILE A 4 0.63 -9.51 -0.34
C ILE A 4 1.79 -8.95 -1.17
N LEU A 5 2.77 -9.79 -1.50
CA LEU A 5 3.90 -9.42 -2.35
C LEU A 5 3.46 -9.06 -3.77
N ASP A 6 2.44 -9.72 -4.32
CA ASP A 6 1.91 -9.40 -5.66
C ASP A 6 1.20 -8.04 -5.66
N LYS A 7 0.40 -7.76 -4.63
CA LYS A 7 -0.19 -6.42 -4.44
C LYS A 7 0.88 -5.35 -4.28
N ALA A 8 1.94 -5.62 -3.52
CA ALA A 8 3.03 -4.67 -3.33
C ALA A 8 3.85 -4.45 -4.60
N THR A 9 4.13 -5.49 -5.41
CA THR A 9 4.90 -5.33 -6.66
C THR A 9 4.14 -4.53 -7.72
N GLN A 10 2.80 -4.53 -7.71
CA GLN A 10 2.02 -3.63 -8.57
C GLN A 10 2.34 -2.14 -8.31
N TRP A 11 2.72 -1.80 -7.09
CA TRP A 11 3.10 -0.45 -6.70
C TRP A 11 4.53 -0.06 -7.12
N LEU A 12 5.29 -1.00 -7.68
CA LEU A 12 6.62 -0.76 -8.28
C LEU A 12 6.52 -0.41 -9.78
N THR A 13 5.32 -0.29 -10.32
CA THR A 13 5.10 0.09 -11.73
C THR A 13 5.24 1.60 -11.94
N THR A 14 5.46 2.00 -13.20
CA THR A 14 5.59 3.41 -13.60
C THR A 14 4.34 4.26 -13.36
N THR A 15 3.21 3.64 -13.00
CA THR A 15 1.98 4.31 -12.55
C THR A 15 2.22 5.12 -11.27
N PHE A 16 3.10 4.64 -10.39
CA PHE A 16 3.41 5.25 -9.10
C PHE A 16 4.69 6.07 -9.19
N ASP A 17 4.79 7.12 -8.38
CA ASP A 17 5.98 7.98 -8.37
C ASP A 17 7.17 7.28 -7.71
N ALA A 18 8.38 7.78 -7.99
CA ALA A 18 9.61 7.17 -7.50
C ALA A 18 9.71 7.11 -5.96
N ALA A 19 9.09 8.05 -5.23
CA ALA A 19 9.09 7.99 -3.76
C ALA A 19 8.17 6.89 -3.25
N THR A 20 6.97 6.75 -3.83
CA THR A 20 6.04 5.65 -3.56
C THR A 20 6.68 4.29 -3.86
N GLN A 21 7.29 4.14 -5.03
CA GLN A 21 7.99 2.90 -5.40
C GLN A 21 9.11 2.58 -4.42
N LYS A 22 9.91 3.58 -4.02
CA LYS A 22 10.99 3.40 -3.05
C LYS A 22 10.47 2.92 -1.70
N GLU A 23 9.42 3.57 -1.17
CA GLU A 23 8.80 3.19 0.11
C GLU A 23 8.32 1.73 0.08
N VAL A 24 7.63 1.33 -1.00
CA VAL A 24 7.15 -0.06 -1.14
C VAL A 24 8.30 -1.05 -1.28
N ASN A 25 9.36 -0.68 -1.99
CA ASN A 25 10.52 -1.55 -2.15
C ASN A 25 11.27 -1.75 -0.81
N GLU A 26 11.36 -0.70 0.02
CA GLU A 26 11.89 -0.79 1.38
C GLU A 26 11.02 -1.71 2.26
N LEU A 27 9.69 -1.61 2.17
CA LEU A 27 8.75 -2.49 2.89
C LEU A 27 8.88 -3.96 2.48
N ILE A 28 9.05 -4.23 1.18
CA ILE A 28 9.26 -5.59 0.66
C ILE A 28 10.61 -6.13 1.14
N ALA A 29 11.67 -5.32 1.09
CA ALA A 29 13.01 -5.72 1.48
C ALA A 29 13.12 -6.02 2.99
N ASP A 30 12.45 -5.23 3.82
CA ASP A 30 12.41 -5.43 5.27
C ASP A 30 11.47 -6.58 5.68
N ASN A 31 10.60 -7.03 4.76
CA ASN A 31 9.56 -8.04 4.98
C ASN A 31 8.80 -7.80 6.29
N SER A 32 8.50 -6.53 6.56
CA SER A 32 8.00 -6.10 7.85
C SER A 32 6.51 -6.41 8.01
N ASN A 33 6.03 -6.47 9.25
CA ASN A 33 4.59 -6.55 9.52
C ASN A 33 3.83 -5.34 8.95
N ASP A 34 4.51 -4.23 8.66
CA ASP A 34 3.90 -3.04 8.05
C ASP A 34 3.55 -3.29 6.58
N LEU A 35 4.32 -4.12 5.85
CA LEU A 35 3.92 -4.58 4.51
C LEU A 35 2.58 -5.32 4.58
N LEU A 36 2.42 -6.20 5.57
CA LEU A 36 1.18 -6.94 5.76
C LEU A 36 0.03 -5.98 6.10
N ASP A 37 0.22 -5.06 7.06
CA ASP A 37 -0.80 -4.06 7.45
C ASP A 37 -1.22 -3.12 6.31
N ARG A 38 -0.32 -2.80 5.39
CA ARG A 38 -0.58 -1.91 4.25
C ARG A 38 -1.30 -2.59 3.08
N PHE A 39 -1.14 -3.90 2.92
CA PHE A 39 -1.61 -4.63 1.73
C PHE A 39 -2.57 -5.80 2.03
N TYR A 40 -2.88 -6.10 3.30
CA TYR A 40 -3.80 -7.22 3.65
C TYR A 40 -5.24 -6.99 3.23
N LYS A 41 -5.64 -5.74 3.00
CA LYS A 41 -6.97 -5.36 2.53
C LYS A 41 -6.90 -4.08 1.71
N ASP A 42 -8.01 -3.78 1.06
CA ASP A 42 -8.24 -2.50 0.39
C ASP A 42 -8.93 -1.54 1.37
N MET A 43 -8.58 -0.26 1.28
CA MET A 43 -9.14 0.77 2.13
C MET A 43 -10.62 0.95 1.79
N GLU A 44 -11.48 0.78 2.78
CA GLU A 44 -12.93 0.91 2.60
C GLU A 44 -13.40 2.29 3.05
N PHE A 45 -14.08 3.00 2.13
CA PHE A 45 -14.68 4.30 2.41
C PHE A 45 -16.05 4.12 3.08
N GLY A 46 -16.10 4.22 4.41
CA GLY A 46 -17.35 4.15 5.18
C GLY A 46 -18.21 5.41 5.05
N THR A 47 -19.47 5.33 5.47
CA THR A 47 -20.45 6.44 5.48
C THR A 47 -20.10 7.60 6.42
N GLY A 48 -19.05 7.45 7.25
CA GLY A 48 -18.54 8.47 8.18
C GLY A 48 -17.34 9.28 7.67
N GLY A 49 -16.94 9.13 6.40
CA GLY A 49 -15.80 9.83 5.78
C GLY A 49 -14.48 9.05 5.79
N MET A 50 -13.45 9.62 5.17
CA MET A 50 -12.11 9.03 5.08
C MET A 50 -11.38 9.10 6.41
N ARG A 51 -11.12 7.96 7.05
CA ARG A 51 -10.19 7.83 8.18
C ARG A 51 -9.21 6.71 7.87
N GLY A 52 -7.94 7.05 7.73
CA GLY A 52 -6.88 6.09 7.45
C GLY A 52 -5.50 6.71 7.65
N LEU A 53 -4.50 5.84 7.73
CA LEU A 53 -3.10 6.24 7.78
C LEU A 53 -2.64 6.66 6.39
N MET A 54 -1.87 7.75 6.30
CA MET A 54 -1.20 8.14 5.06
C MET A 54 -0.02 7.19 4.76
N GLY A 55 0.17 6.85 3.49
CA GLY A 55 1.34 6.10 3.02
C GLY A 55 1.04 5.22 1.80
N ALA A 56 2.08 4.61 1.22
CA ALA A 56 1.88 3.65 0.14
C ALA A 56 1.21 2.36 0.63
N GLY A 57 0.19 1.88 -0.10
CA GLY A 57 -0.52 0.63 0.20
C GLY A 57 -2.02 0.68 -0.12
N THR A 58 -2.60 -0.48 -0.37
CA THR A 58 -4.04 -0.61 -0.64
C THR A 58 -4.90 -0.26 0.58
N ASN A 59 -4.38 -0.44 1.80
CA ASN A 59 -5.02 -0.09 3.07
C ASN A 59 -4.53 1.26 3.64
N ARG A 60 -4.14 2.20 2.79
CA ARG A 60 -3.63 3.52 3.19
C ARG A 60 -4.26 4.64 2.38
N ILE A 61 -4.35 5.82 2.98
CA ILE A 61 -4.68 7.05 2.26
C ILE A 61 -3.46 7.44 1.45
N ASN A 62 -3.64 7.51 0.15
CA ASN A 62 -2.60 7.92 -0.77
C ASN A 62 -3.26 8.61 -1.98
N LYS A 63 -2.45 9.23 -2.82
CA LYS A 63 -2.94 10.01 -3.96
C LYS A 63 -3.49 9.18 -5.13
N TYR A 64 -3.50 7.85 -5.00
CA TYR A 64 -3.84 6.88 -6.04
C TYR A 64 -5.04 6.00 -5.69
N THR A 65 -5.67 6.20 -4.51
CA THR A 65 -6.80 5.40 -4.00
C THR A 65 -8.00 6.28 -3.67
#